data_AF-B0JHD3-F1
#
_entry.id   AF-B0JHD3-F1
#
_cell.length_a   1.000
_cell.length_b   1.000
_cell.length_c   1.000
_cell.angle_alpha   90.00
_cell.angle_beta   90.00
_cell.angle_gamma   90.00
#
_symmetry.space_group_name_H-M   'P 1'
#
loop_
_entity.id
_entity.type
_entity.pdbx_description
1 polymer ?
#
loop_
_entity_poly.entity_id
_entity_poly.type
_entity_poly.pdbx_seq_one_letter_code
_entity_poly.pdbx_strand_id
1 'polypeptide(L)'
;MLTLFLESAKGIALPARIESTTGIVKLKRQNWTEFKPVSINTELNKGDQIFPLQGVRVTVLCPDLQQRPVSSGVPSGLKTICPIWEALKAKNPPPPGSLGGTNALIPYLISPRHTLILTDTPILRWNEVSRTRYYTIKVMDSQGIIWEKQVSQTQISYPGTPVFQPGIPYSVTIQTDGGQSSEQDKASKIEFIRLHSSEVATIQAEVNKIEQLNINKQTKALILADFYGTYTLPTSTFNNYVLSSKSLATYHLTSEAITILETTIKQGQNSAIIERNLADLYWQIGLANLATNHYLKAIKLAQIPEQLEEKTLAQFGLGEVYAALGDNNQAKIWYSKAREGYLALGDSARANFVIQLIESLP
;
A
#
# COMPACT_ATOMS: atom_id res chain seq x y z
N MET A 1 -20.56 30.56 23.84
CA MET A 1 -19.82 30.58 22.57
C MET A 1 -18.83 29.42 22.65
N LEU A 2 -19.29 28.23 22.28
CA LEU A 2 -18.55 26.96 22.46
C LEU A 2 -17.69 26.78 21.21
N THR A 3 -16.40 27.09 21.32
CA THR A 3 -15.43 26.76 20.27
C THR A 3 -15.26 25.25 20.28
N LEU A 4 -16.04 24.56 19.45
CA LEU A 4 -15.73 23.23 18.96
C LEU A 4 -14.36 23.33 18.29
N PHE A 5 -13.31 22.96 19.01
CA PHE A 5 -12.10 22.48 18.35
C PHE A 5 -12.52 21.21 17.63
N LEU A 6 -12.86 21.34 16.34
CA LEU A 6 -12.63 20.26 15.39
C LEU A 6 -11.17 19.87 15.61
N GLU A 7 -10.94 18.72 16.23
CA GLU A 7 -9.69 18.00 15.97
C GLU A 7 -9.68 17.79 14.46
N SER A 8 -9.04 18.72 13.74
CA SER A 8 -8.52 18.47 12.40
C SER A 8 -7.90 17.08 12.48
N ALA A 9 -8.26 16.17 11.56
CA ALA A 9 -7.66 14.85 11.47
C ALA A 9 -6.17 14.99 11.78
N LYS A 10 -5.74 14.60 13.00
CA LYS A 10 -4.32 14.61 13.36
C LYS A 10 -3.65 13.82 12.25
N GLY A 11 -2.76 14.50 11.53
CA GLY A 11 -2.37 14.18 10.17
C GLY A 11 -2.12 12.68 10.01
N ILE A 12 -2.60 12.14 8.90
CA ILE A 12 -2.01 10.88 8.45
C ILE A 12 -0.56 11.22 8.17
N ALA A 13 0.34 10.62 8.93
CA ALA A 13 1.76 10.85 8.78
C ALA A 13 2.20 10.44 7.37
N LEU A 14 2.56 11.41 6.54
CA LEU A 14 3.10 11.16 5.21
C LEU A 14 4.63 11.05 5.29
N PRO A 15 5.24 10.13 4.52
CA PRO A 15 6.69 10.05 4.49
C PRO A 15 7.29 11.27 3.78
N ALA A 16 8.50 11.64 4.20
CA ALA A 16 9.33 12.53 3.40
C ALA A 16 9.90 11.74 2.22
N ARG A 17 10.12 12.40 1.07
CA ARG A 17 10.63 11.76 -0.14
C ARG A 17 11.59 12.68 -0.90
N ILE A 18 12.54 12.08 -1.62
CA ILE A 18 13.33 12.81 -2.63
C ILE A 18 12.39 13.14 -3.80
N GLU A 19 11.99 14.39 -3.93
CA GLU A 19 11.02 14.84 -4.95
C GLU A 19 11.69 15.03 -6.31
N SER A 20 12.87 15.64 -6.33
CA SER A 20 13.65 15.85 -7.56
C SER A 20 15.14 15.94 -7.28
N THR A 21 15.94 15.58 -8.29
CA THR A 21 17.39 15.69 -8.25
C THR A 21 17.95 15.91 -9.65
N THR A 22 19.04 16.68 -9.76
CA THR A 22 19.80 16.84 -11.01
C THR A 22 20.97 15.86 -11.12
N GLY A 23 21.18 14.97 -10.14
CA GLY A 23 22.33 14.09 -10.10
C GLY A 23 22.30 13.10 -8.93
N ILE A 24 23.47 12.58 -8.56
CA ILE A 24 23.59 11.54 -7.53
C ILE A 24 23.33 12.11 -6.15
N VAL A 25 22.42 11.44 -5.44
CA VAL A 25 22.10 11.70 -4.04
C VAL A 25 22.48 10.46 -3.24
N LYS A 26 23.14 10.66 -2.09
CA LYS A 26 23.40 9.56 -1.17
C LYS A 26 22.54 9.69 0.08
N LEU A 27 22.11 8.56 0.61
CA LEU A 27 21.35 8.41 1.84
C LEU A 27 22.18 7.60 2.84
N LYS A 28 22.17 8.01 4.10
CA LYS A 28 22.58 7.20 5.22
C LYS A 28 21.42 7.10 6.19
N ARG A 29 20.86 5.90 6.34
CA ARG A 29 19.87 5.63 7.40
C ARG A 29 20.56 5.52 8.75
N GLN A 30 19.80 5.69 9.82
CA GLN A 30 20.33 5.67 11.19
C GLN A 30 21.13 4.41 11.53
N ASN A 31 20.71 3.25 11.01
CA ASN A 31 21.37 1.95 11.25
C ASN A 31 22.39 1.57 10.17
N TRP A 32 22.54 2.38 9.12
CA TRP A 32 23.51 2.10 8.07
C TRP A 32 24.89 2.58 8.48
N THR A 33 25.91 1.80 8.14
CA THR A 33 27.31 2.15 8.41
C THR A 33 27.81 3.27 7.49
N GLU A 34 27.33 3.31 6.24
CA GLU A 34 27.81 4.21 5.20
C GLU A 34 26.69 4.85 4.35
N PHE A 35 27.07 5.88 3.58
CA PHE A 35 26.19 6.54 2.62
C PHE A 35 26.06 5.70 1.35
N LYS A 36 24.83 5.36 0.96
CA LYS A 36 24.51 4.64 -0.28
C LYS A 36 23.83 5.55 -1.28
N PRO A 37 24.08 5.37 -2.60
CA PRO A 37 23.36 6.11 -3.62
C PRO A 37 21.87 5.73 -3.58
N VAL A 38 20.99 6.68 -3.86
CA VAL A 38 19.53 6.50 -3.85
C VAL A 38 18.86 7.23 -5.02
N SER A 39 17.67 6.80 -5.37
CA SER A 39 16.90 7.33 -6.50
C SER A 39 15.94 8.45 -6.07
N ILE A 40 15.38 9.13 -7.08
CA ILE A 40 14.15 9.91 -6.90
C ILE A 40 13.05 9.03 -6.28
N ASN A 41 12.17 9.63 -5.50
CA ASN A 41 11.07 9.02 -4.74
C ASN A 41 11.46 8.15 -3.54
N THR A 42 12.75 7.90 -3.29
CA THR A 42 13.20 7.17 -2.11
C THR A 42 12.61 7.79 -0.85
N GLU A 43 12.05 6.93 0.00
CA GLU A 43 11.41 7.30 1.26
C GLU A 43 12.45 7.65 2.33
N LEU A 44 12.23 8.77 3.00
CA LEU A 44 13.15 9.34 3.99
C LEU A 44 12.52 9.34 5.38
N ASN A 45 13.30 8.92 6.37
CA ASN A 45 12.90 8.89 7.77
C ASN A 45 13.51 10.05 8.56
N LYS A 46 12.90 10.38 9.69
CA LYS A 46 13.35 11.45 10.60
C LYS A 46 14.83 11.38 10.99
N GLY A 47 15.35 10.16 11.16
CA GLY A 47 16.73 9.89 11.58
C GLY A 47 17.75 9.85 10.44
N ASP A 48 17.31 10.00 9.19
CA ASP A 48 18.20 9.84 8.04
C ASP A 48 19.10 11.06 7.81
N GLN A 49 20.19 10.84 7.07
CA GLN A 49 21.03 11.91 6.51
C GLN A 49 21.06 11.79 4.99
N ILE A 50 20.84 12.90 4.30
CA ILE A 50 20.92 13.00 2.84
C ILE A 50 22.16 13.80 2.46
N PHE A 51 22.86 13.37 1.42
CA PHE A 51 24.09 13.97 0.94
C PHE A 51 24.05 14.10 -0.59
N PRO A 52 23.55 15.23 -1.11
CA PRO A 52 23.73 15.58 -2.52
C PRO A 52 25.20 15.91 -2.80
N LEU A 53 25.79 15.34 -3.86
CA LEU A 53 27.17 15.64 -4.23
C LEU A 53 27.32 17.12 -4.66
N GLN A 54 28.55 17.63 -4.66
CA GLN A 54 28.85 19.03 -5.04
C GLN A 54 28.20 19.40 -6.38
N GLY A 55 27.42 20.49 -6.40
CA GLY A 55 26.73 20.96 -7.62
C GLY A 55 25.42 20.24 -7.95
N VAL A 56 25.04 19.20 -7.20
CA VAL A 56 23.74 18.52 -7.35
C VAL A 56 22.65 19.31 -6.63
N ARG A 57 21.57 19.64 -7.35
CA ARG A 57 20.36 20.23 -6.76
C ARG A 57 19.38 19.13 -6.40
N VAL A 58 18.87 19.15 -5.16
CA VAL A 58 17.89 18.20 -4.63
C VAL A 58 16.78 18.94 -3.93
N THR A 59 15.55 18.51 -4.18
CA THR A 59 14.37 18.94 -3.43
C THR A 59 13.81 17.74 -2.67
N VAL A 60 13.55 17.93 -1.39
CA VAL A 60 12.82 16.97 -0.55
C VAL A 60 11.39 17.47 -0.38
N LEU A 61 10.42 16.60 -0.59
CA LEU A 61 9.05 16.82 -0.17
C LEU A 61 8.90 16.29 1.25
N CYS A 62 8.58 17.19 2.18
CA CYS A 62 8.48 16.88 3.60
C CYS A 62 7.06 16.44 4.00
N PRO A 63 6.89 15.87 5.22
CA PRO A 63 5.59 15.38 5.70
C PRO A 63 4.50 16.45 5.76
N ASP A 64 4.89 17.71 5.95
CA ASP A 64 4.01 18.88 5.93
C ASP A 64 3.69 19.40 4.52
N LEU A 65 3.95 18.57 3.49
CA LEU A 65 3.76 18.85 2.06
C LEU A 65 4.60 20.02 1.52
N GLN A 66 5.56 20.53 2.30
CA GLN A 66 6.46 21.58 1.85
C GLN A 66 7.64 20.99 1.07
N GLN A 67 7.95 21.62 -0.06
CA GLN A 67 9.14 21.34 -0.86
C GLN A 67 10.32 22.13 -0.31
N ARG A 68 11.42 21.45 0.04
CA ARG A 68 12.59 22.07 0.65
C ARG A 68 13.87 21.70 -0.10
N PRO A 69 14.66 22.69 -0.53
CA PRO A 69 15.95 22.42 -1.16
C PRO A 69 16.95 21.91 -0.13
N VAL A 70 17.90 21.10 -0.59
CA VAL A 70 19.00 20.56 0.24
C VAL A 70 20.34 21.10 -0.27
N SER A 71 21.17 21.59 0.65
CA SER A 71 22.52 22.05 0.32
C SER A 71 23.39 20.93 -0.22
N SER A 72 24.06 21.19 -1.35
CA SER A 72 24.99 20.25 -1.98
C SER A 72 26.37 20.27 -1.31
N GLY A 73 27.10 19.16 -1.36
CA GLY A 73 28.49 19.09 -0.89
C GLY A 73 28.65 18.84 0.61
N VAL A 74 27.54 18.86 1.38
CA VAL A 74 27.54 18.56 2.82
C VAL A 74 26.38 17.62 3.19
N PRO A 75 26.62 16.59 4.02
CA PRO A 75 25.53 15.78 4.57
C PRO A 75 24.60 16.61 5.45
N SER A 76 23.30 16.44 5.25
CA SER A 76 22.24 17.15 5.98
C SER A 76 21.29 16.16 6.64
N GLY A 77 21.03 16.36 7.94
CA GLY A 77 20.07 15.53 8.68
C GLY A 77 18.62 15.88 8.32
N LEU A 78 17.78 14.85 8.20
CA LEU A 78 16.38 15.01 7.78
C LEU A 78 15.52 15.78 8.79
N LYS A 79 15.84 15.70 10.09
CA LYS A 79 15.20 16.53 11.13
C LYS A 79 15.42 18.04 10.93
N THR A 80 16.51 18.43 10.28
CA THR A 80 16.83 19.83 9.98
C THR A 80 16.11 20.28 8.71
N ILE A 81 16.08 19.42 7.69
CA ILE A 81 15.41 19.70 6.42
C ILE A 81 13.90 19.75 6.63
N CYS A 82 13.31 18.72 7.22
CA CYS A 82 11.90 18.66 7.56
C CYS A 82 11.76 18.85 9.08
N PRO A 83 11.25 19.99 9.57
CA PRO A 83 11.12 20.23 11.01
C PRO A 83 9.93 19.49 11.63
N ILE A 84 8.87 19.24 10.84
CA ILE A 84 7.64 18.58 11.27
C ILE A 84 7.70 17.12 10.85
N TRP A 85 7.54 16.22 11.83
CA TRP A 85 7.47 14.78 11.64
C TRP A 85 6.32 14.22 12.43
N GLU A 86 5.56 13.35 11.80
CA GLU A 86 4.57 12.50 12.44
C GLU A 86 5.03 11.05 12.35
N ALA A 87 4.54 10.20 13.25
CA ALA A 87 4.91 8.79 13.25
C ALA A 87 4.25 8.08 12.06
N LEU A 88 5.06 7.64 11.10
CA LEU A 88 4.57 6.85 9.97
C LEU A 88 3.90 5.58 10.47
N LYS A 89 2.70 5.30 9.93
CA LYS A 89 2.04 4.03 10.15
C LYS A 89 2.63 3.01 9.20
N ALA A 90 3.20 1.95 9.76
CA ALA A 90 3.66 0.82 8.96
C ALA A 90 2.44 0.20 8.25
N LYS A 91 2.64 -0.22 6.99
CA LYS A 91 1.68 -1.12 6.33
C LYS A 91 1.71 -2.44 7.09
N ASN A 92 0.57 -2.83 7.64
CA ASN A 92 0.47 -4.05 8.44
C ASN A 92 0.46 -5.28 7.51
N PRO A 93 0.96 -6.45 7.99
CA PRO A 93 0.69 -7.70 7.32
C PRO A 93 -0.83 -7.93 7.19
N PRO A 94 -1.28 -8.78 6.27
CA PRO A 94 -2.69 -9.06 6.09
C PRO A 94 -3.33 -9.49 7.41
N PRO A 95 -4.54 -9.00 7.73
CA PRO A 95 -5.27 -9.42 8.92
C PRO A 95 -5.38 -10.95 9.01
N PRO A 96 -5.31 -11.54 10.22
CA PRO A 96 -5.44 -12.98 10.37
C PRO A 96 -6.72 -13.52 9.73
N GLY A 97 -6.56 -14.48 8.83
CA GLY A 97 -7.65 -15.10 8.06
C GLY A 97 -8.00 -14.45 6.73
N SER A 98 -7.38 -13.32 6.35
CA SER A 98 -7.66 -12.61 5.07
C SER A 98 -6.81 -13.08 3.88
N LEU A 99 -5.79 -13.89 4.15
CA LEU A 99 -4.89 -14.45 3.14
C LEU A 99 -5.68 -15.30 2.13
N GLY A 100 -5.49 -15.00 0.85
CA GLY A 100 -6.12 -15.67 -0.28
C GLY A 100 -5.48 -15.22 -1.60
N GLY A 101 -6.23 -15.28 -2.69
CA GLY A 101 -5.74 -14.96 -4.02
C GLY A 101 -4.62 -15.90 -4.48
N THR A 102 -4.66 -17.16 -4.04
CA THR A 102 -3.62 -18.17 -4.32
C THR A 102 -4.01 -19.14 -5.42
N ASN A 103 -5.32 -19.39 -5.59
CA ASN A 103 -5.84 -20.31 -6.58
C ASN A 103 -6.32 -19.56 -7.83
N ALA A 104 -5.58 -19.70 -8.94
CA ALA A 104 -5.93 -19.06 -10.21
C ALA A 104 -7.18 -19.64 -10.89
N LEU A 105 -7.71 -20.77 -10.40
CA LEU A 105 -8.87 -21.45 -10.97
C LEU A 105 -10.21 -20.96 -10.40
N ILE A 106 -10.19 -20.02 -9.46
CA ILE A 106 -11.41 -19.48 -8.83
C ILE A 106 -11.49 -17.96 -9.04
N PRO A 107 -12.70 -17.39 -9.09
CA PRO A 107 -12.89 -15.96 -9.32
C PRO A 107 -12.77 -15.16 -8.02
N TYR A 108 -11.64 -15.28 -7.30
CA TYR A 108 -11.46 -14.57 -6.03
C TYR A 108 -11.57 -13.05 -6.21
N LEU A 109 -12.16 -12.38 -5.22
CA LEU A 109 -12.34 -10.93 -5.21
C LEU A 109 -10.98 -10.23 -5.10
N ILE A 110 -10.73 -9.28 -6.01
CA ILE A 110 -9.52 -8.43 -6.01
C ILE A 110 -9.82 -7.06 -5.40
N SER A 111 -10.94 -6.44 -5.77
CA SER A 111 -11.35 -5.13 -5.27
C SER A 111 -12.87 -4.97 -5.34
N PRO A 112 -13.50 -4.27 -4.37
CA PRO A 112 -12.95 -3.86 -3.08
C PRO A 112 -12.74 -5.09 -2.17
N ARG A 113 -11.60 -5.19 -1.50
CA ARG A 113 -11.26 -6.32 -0.60
C ARG A 113 -10.58 -5.78 0.65
N HIS A 114 -11.12 -6.07 1.83
CA HIS A 114 -10.61 -5.59 3.13
C HIS A 114 -10.27 -4.09 3.12
N THR A 115 -11.24 -3.25 2.74
CA THR A 115 -10.99 -1.83 2.46
C THR A 115 -12.17 -0.96 2.85
N LEU A 116 -11.88 0.26 3.28
CA LEU A 116 -12.82 1.37 3.29
C LEU A 116 -13.01 1.84 1.85
N ILE A 117 -14.18 2.41 1.52
CA ILE A 117 -14.43 3.02 0.21
C ILE A 117 -15.07 4.41 0.34
N LEU A 118 -14.66 5.32 -0.55
CA LEU A 118 -15.17 6.70 -0.63
C LEU A 118 -16.42 6.85 -1.50
N THR A 119 -16.68 5.90 -2.39
CA THR A 119 -17.69 6.00 -3.45
C THR A 119 -18.83 5.01 -3.26
N ASP A 120 -20.01 5.37 -3.75
CA ASP A 120 -21.17 4.48 -3.84
C ASP A 120 -21.18 3.66 -5.13
N THR A 121 -20.23 3.88 -6.06
CA THR A 121 -20.12 3.14 -7.33
C THR A 121 -18.74 2.48 -7.52
N PRO A 122 -18.26 1.68 -6.54
CA PRO A 122 -16.95 1.05 -6.64
C PRO A 122 -16.87 0.11 -7.85
N ILE A 123 -15.67 -0.06 -8.39
CA ILE A 123 -15.39 -1.09 -9.38
C ILE A 123 -15.16 -2.41 -8.65
N LEU A 124 -16.07 -3.36 -8.87
CA LEU A 124 -15.91 -4.74 -8.45
C LEU A 124 -15.01 -5.43 -9.47
N ARG A 125 -13.90 -6.03 -9.03
CA ARG A 125 -12.91 -6.72 -9.88
C ARG A 125 -12.51 -8.03 -9.24
N TRP A 126 -12.38 -9.08 -10.05
CA TRP A 126 -12.03 -10.43 -9.61
C TRP A 126 -11.01 -11.10 -10.53
N ASN A 127 -10.45 -12.20 -10.06
CA ASN A 127 -9.55 -13.03 -10.85
C ASN A 127 -10.28 -13.70 -12.03
N GLU A 128 -9.68 -13.63 -13.20
CA GLU A 128 -10.20 -14.30 -14.39
C GLU A 128 -10.05 -15.82 -14.27
N VAL A 129 -11.09 -16.56 -14.63
CA VAL A 129 -11.07 -18.02 -14.73
C VAL A 129 -11.22 -18.42 -16.19
N SER A 130 -10.21 -19.13 -16.70
CA SER A 130 -10.17 -19.61 -18.08
C SER A 130 -11.43 -20.38 -18.49
N ARG A 131 -11.88 -20.17 -19.73
CA ARG A 131 -13.07 -20.81 -20.33
C ARG A 131 -14.40 -20.46 -19.65
N THR A 132 -14.45 -19.41 -18.84
CA THR A 132 -15.69 -18.86 -18.29
C THR A 132 -16.38 -17.98 -19.33
N ARG A 133 -17.68 -18.17 -19.54
CA ARG A 133 -18.46 -17.31 -20.46
C ARG A 133 -19.05 -16.10 -19.76
N TYR A 134 -19.46 -16.30 -18.51
CA TYR A 134 -19.99 -15.25 -17.67
C TYR A 134 -19.78 -15.54 -16.19
N TYR A 135 -19.83 -14.48 -15.41
CA TYR A 135 -19.79 -14.48 -13.96
C TYR A 135 -21.11 -13.95 -13.43
N THR A 136 -21.61 -14.55 -12.35
CA THR A 136 -22.70 -14.01 -11.52
C THR A 136 -22.07 -13.37 -10.29
N ILE A 137 -22.30 -12.07 -10.11
CA ILE A 137 -21.77 -11.26 -9.02
C ILE A 137 -22.92 -10.95 -8.10
N LYS A 138 -22.74 -11.19 -6.80
CA LYS A 138 -23.69 -10.85 -5.76
C LYS A 138 -23.01 -9.97 -4.73
N VAL A 139 -23.64 -8.85 -4.39
CA VAL A 139 -23.25 -7.99 -3.28
C VAL A 139 -24.23 -8.20 -2.15
N MET A 140 -23.72 -8.37 -0.94
CA MET A 140 -24.50 -8.75 0.24
C MET A 140 -24.14 -7.90 1.44
N ASP A 141 -25.15 -7.62 2.27
CA ASP A 141 -25.01 -7.11 3.64
C ASP A 141 -25.39 -8.20 4.66
N SER A 142 -25.68 -7.82 5.91
CA SER A 142 -26.07 -8.77 6.95
C SER A 142 -27.50 -9.32 6.78
N GLN A 143 -28.32 -8.74 5.91
CA GLN A 143 -29.69 -9.15 5.61
C GLN A 143 -29.79 -10.06 4.37
N GLY A 144 -28.76 -10.09 3.53
CA GLY A 144 -28.65 -11.01 2.41
C GLY A 144 -28.19 -10.33 1.12
N ILE A 145 -28.64 -10.84 -0.03
CA ILE A 145 -28.27 -10.29 -1.34
C ILE A 145 -29.03 -8.98 -1.57
N ILE A 146 -28.29 -7.90 -1.79
CA ILE A 146 -28.85 -6.58 -2.11
C ILE A 146 -28.76 -6.25 -3.59
N TRP A 147 -27.84 -6.89 -4.31
CA TRP A 147 -27.64 -6.68 -5.73
C TRP A 147 -27.03 -7.91 -6.38
N GLU A 148 -27.50 -8.24 -7.58
CA GLU A 148 -27.01 -9.36 -8.38
C GLU A 148 -26.92 -8.96 -9.85
N LYS A 149 -25.85 -9.38 -10.52
CA LYS A 149 -25.68 -9.16 -11.96
C LYS A 149 -24.83 -10.24 -12.61
N GLN A 150 -25.20 -10.59 -13.83
CA GLN A 150 -24.39 -11.43 -14.71
C GLN A 150 -23.62 -10.57 -15.73
N VAL A 151 -22.32 -10.82 -15.88
CA VAL A 151 -21.44 -10.14 -16.87
C VAL A 151 -20.40 -11.10 -17.46
N SER A 152 -19.82 -10.76 -18.61
CA SER A 152 -18.74 -11.55 -19.23
C SER A 152 -17.34 -10.99 -18.97
N GLN A 153 -17.24 -9.76 -18.50
CA GLN A 153 -15.98 -9.11 -18.13
C GLN A 153 -15.49 -9.60 -16.76
N THR A 154 -14.27 -9.22 -16.38
CA THR A 154 -13.66 -9.51 -15.06
C THR A 154 -13.77 -8.33 -14.08
N GLN A 155 -14.55 -7.33 -14.47
CA GLN A 155 -14.88 -6.18 -13.64
C GLN A 155 -16.23 -5.58 -14.02
N ILE A 156 -16.91 -4.98 -13.04
CA ILE A 156 -18.14 -4.21 -13.22
C ILE A 156 -18.17 -3.03 -12.25
N SER A 157 -18.64 -1.86 -12.70
CA SER A 157 -18.97 -0.77 -11.79
C SER A 157 -20.30 -1.06 -11.11
N TYR A 158 -20.31 -1.05 -9.78
CA TYR A 158 -21.56 -1.13 -9.03
C TYR A 158 -22.43 0.11 -9.35
N PRO A 159 -23.73 -0.06 -9.61
CA PRO A 159 -24.56 1.01 -10.16
C PRO A 159 -24.90 2.14 -9.17
N GLY A 160 -24.59 1.98 -7.89
CA GLY A 160 -24.97 2.93 -6.82
C GLY A 160 -26.39 2.71 -6.29
N THR A 161 -27.11 1.72 -6.81
CA THR A 161 -28.46 1.35 -6.36
C THR A 161 -28.57 -0.17 -6.16
N PRO A 162 -28.92 -0.67 -4.96
CA PRO A 162 -29.16 0.08 -3.73
C PRO A 162 -27.95 0.89 -3.23
N VAL A 163 -28.19 2.01 -2.55
CA VAL A 163 -27.10 2.82 -1.99
C VAL A 163 -26.47 2.09 -0.81
N PHE A 164 -25.14 2.10 -0.71
CA PHE A 164 -24.46 1.54 0.46
C PHE A 164 -24.70 2.42 1.69
N GLN A 165 -25.18 1.80 2.76
CA GLN A 165 -25.25 2.43 4.06
C GLN A 165 -23.83 2.57 4.63
N PRO A 166 -23.44 3.78 5.07
CA PRO A 166 -22.15 3.96 5.71
C PRO A 166 -22.01 3.15 7.00
N GLY A 167 -20.79 2.70 7.28
CA GLY A 167 -20.43 2.08 8.56
C GLY A 167 -20.76 0.58 8.70
N ILE A 168 -21.38 -0.04 7.71
CA ILE A 168 -21.68 -1.48 7.70
C ILE A 168 -20.80 -2.25 6.69
N PRO A 169 -20.44 -3.51 6.97
CA PRO A 169 -19.64 -4.32 6.07
C PRO A 169 -20.48 -4.92 4.93
N TYR A 170 -19.92 -4.89 3.73
CA TYR A 170 -20.46 -5.51 2.53
C TYR A 170 -19.52 -6.57 1.98
N SER A 171 -20.07 -7.70 1.55
CA SER A 171 -19.33 -8.79 0.93
C SER A 171 -19.74 -8.98 -0.54
N VAL A 172 -18.83 -9.58 -1.31
CA VAL A 172 -19.07 -9.88 -2.73
C VAL A 172 -18.77 -11.36 -2.97
N THR A 173 -19.71 -12.07 -3.58
CA THR A 173 -19.47 -13.41 -4.14
C THR A 173 -19.50 -13.36 -5.66
N ILE A 174 -18.58 -14.12 -6.26
CA ILE A 174 -18.46 -14.24 -7.71
C ILE A 174 -18.52 -15.73 -8.04
N GLN A 175 -19.41 -16.10 -8.94
CA GLN A 175 -19.56 -17.48 -9.41
C GLN A 175 -19.45 -17.54 -10.93
N THR A 176 -18.66 -18.48 -11.43
CA THR A 176 -18.54 -18.78 -12.86
C THR A 176 -19.72 -19.62 -13.35
N ASP A 177 -19.98 -19.61 -14.66
CA ASP A 177 -20.96 -20.52 -15.28
C ASP A 177 -20.57 -22.00 -15.17
N GLY A 178 -19.28 -22.29 -14.95
CA GLY A 178 -18.74 -23.62 -14.66
C GLY A 178 -18.78 -24.03 -13.17
N GLY A 179 -19.39 -23.24 -12.29
CA GLY A 179 -19.60 -23.59 -10.88
C GLY A 179 -18.46 -23.26 -9.92
N GLN A 180 -17.33 -22.71 -10.37
CA GLN A 180 -16.29 -22.18 -9.46
C GLN A 180 -16.79 -20.90 -8.78
N SER A 181 -16.48 -20.74 -7.49
CA SER A 181 -16.94 -19.64 -6.64
C SER A 181 -15.76 -18.97 -5.92
N SER A 182 -15.85 -17.66 -5.73
CA SER A 182 -14.91 -16.88 -4.92
C SER A 182 -14.82 -17.37 -3.46
N GLU A 183 -15.86 -18.04 -2.95
CA GLU A 183 -15.89 -18.58 -1.58
C GLU A 183 -14.87 -19.72 -1.36
N GLN A 184 -14.40 -20.34 -2.44
CA GLN A 184 -13.33 -21.34 -2.39
C GLN A 184 -11.97 -20.72 -2.03
N ASP A 185 -11.83 -19.38 -2.01
CA ASP A 185 -10.61 -18.67 -1.60
C ASP A 185 -10.30 -18.89 -0.11
N LYS A 186 -11.31 -19.26 0.68
CA LYS A 186 -11.26 -19.46 2.15
C LYS A 186 -10.77 -18.25 2.96
N ALA A 187 -10.48 -17.14 2.30
CA ALA A 187 -10.22 -15.86 2.92
C ALA A 187 -11.49 -15.34 3.61
N SER A 188 -11.30 -14.80 4.79
CA SER A 188 -12.32 -14.20 5.65
C SER A 188 -11.95 -12.74 5.93
N LYS A 189 -12.90 -11.96 6.44
CA LYS A 189 -12.69 -10.53 6.75
C LYS A 189 -12.32 -9.70 5.51
N ILE A 190 -12.83 -10.08 4.34
CA ILE A 190 -12.54 -9.44 3.07
C ILE A 190 -13.61 -8.44 2.65
N GLU A 191 -14.53 -8.10 3.56
CA GLU A 191 -15.59 -7.14 3.33
C GLU A 191 -15.04 -5.74 3.02
N PHE A 192 -15.88 -4.89 2.46
CA PHE A 192 -15.61 -3.47 2.33
C PHE A 192 -16.65 -2.63 3.07
N ILE A 193 -16.28 -1.42 3.45
CA ILE A 193 -17.13 -0.54 4.26
C ILE A 193 -17.19 0.83 3.61
N ARG A 194 -18.42 1.31 3.37
CA ARG A 194 -18.64 2.67 2.90
C ARG A 194 -18.42 3.67 4.04
N LEU A 195 -17.60 4.69 3.81
CA LEU A 195 -17.38 5.77 4.77
C LEU A 195 -18.58 6.71 4.93
N HIS A 196 -18.67 7.40 6.08
CA HIS A 196 -19.65 8.47 6.27
C HIS A 196 -19.27 9.69 5.43
N SER A 197 -20.27 10.48 5.03
CA SER A 197 -20.04 11.65 4.15
C SER A 197 -19.10 12.69 4.76
N SER A 198 -19.11 12.87 6.09
CA SER A 198 -18.20 13.77 6.81
C SER A 198 -16.74 13.32 6.73
N GLU A 199 -16.50 12.01 6.80
CA GLU A 199 -15.17 11.42 6.68
C GLU A 199 -14.66 11.55 5.25
N VAL A 200 -15.52 11.27 4.26
CA VAL A 200 -15.19 11.48 2.84
C VAL A 200 -14.81 12.93 2.56
N ALA A 201 -15.57 13.90 3.08
CA ALA A 201 -15.26 15.31 2.91
C ALA A 201 -13.89 15.70 3.50
N THR A 202 -13.56 15.15 4.67
CA THR A 202 -12.26 15.37 5.34
C THR A 202 -11.12 14.79 4.51
N ILE A 203 -11.29 13.56 4.03
CA ILE A 203 -10.32 12.88 3.16
C ILE A 203 -10.11 13.66 1.87
N GLN A 204 -11.19 14.08 1.21
CA GLN A 204 -11.11 14.82 -0.05
C GLN A 204 -10.41 16.17 0.14
N ALA A 205 -10.59 16.84 1.28
CA ALA A 205 -9.88 18.08 1.58
C ALA A 205 -8.35 17.87 1.66
N GLU A 206 -7.88 16.79 2.28
CA GLU A 206 -6.45 16.46 2.32
C GLU A 206 -5.90 16.04 0.94
N VAL A 207 -6.65 15.21 0.22
CA VAL A 207 -6.30 14.79 -1.15
C VAL A 207 -6.19 16.00 -2.07
N ASN A 208 -7.09 16.98 -1.96
CA ASN A 208 -7.05 18.20 -2.75
C ASN A 208 -5.76 19.01 -2.48
N LYS A 209 -5.25 19.04 -1.25
CA LYS A 209 -3.96 19.70 -0.95
C LYS A 209 -2.81 19.01 -1.69
N ILE A 210 -2.78 17.68 -1.68
CA ILE A 210 -1.74 16.88 -2.38
C ILE A 210 -1.85 17.07 -3.89
N GLU A 211 -3.07 17.08 -4.43
CA GLU A 211 -3.32 17.26 -5.86
C GLU A 211 -2.88 18.64 -6.38
N GLN A 212 -3.00 19.68 -5.55
CA GLN A 212 -2.55 21.04 -5.87
C GLN A 212 -1.03 21.22 -5.85
N LEU A 213 -0.27 20.25 -5.32
CA LEU A 213 1.19 20.33 -5.34
C LEU A 213 1.72 20.28 -6.77
N ASN A 214 2.59 21.22 -7.08
CA ASN A 214 3.39 21.21 -8.31
C ASN A 214 4.66 20.38 -8.06
N ILE A 215 4.55 19.06 -8.23
CA ILE A 215 5.60 18.07 -7.99
C ILE A 215 5.59 17.03 -9.10
N ASN A 216 6.65 16.21 -9.18
CA ASN A 216 6.70 15.08 -10.08
C ASN A 216 5.45 14.18 -9.97
N LYS A 217 4.90 13.78 -11.12
CA LYS A 217 3.66 12.97 -11.22
C LYS A 217 3.78 11.63 -10.48
N GLN A 218 4.93 10.98 -10.56
CA GLN A 218 5.23 9.74 -9.86
C GLN A 218 5.27 9.96 -8.34
N THR A 219 5.88 11.07 -7.89
CA THR A 219 5.91 11.45 -6.47
C THR A 219 4.50 11.69 -5.94
N LYS A 220 3.66 12.41 -6.69
CA LYS A 220 2.26 12.64 -6.34
C LYS A 220 1.48 11.33 -6.19
N ALA A 221 1.63 10.42 -7.15
CA ALA A 221 0.98 9.10 -7.10
C ALA A 221 1.43 8.29 -5.87
N LEU A 222 2.72 8.30 -5.54
CA LEU A 222 3.23 7.59 -4.37
C LEU A 222 2.68 8.17 -3.07
N ILE A 223 2.64 9.49 -2.92
CA ILE A 223 2.13 10.14 -1.70
C ILE A 223 0.62 9.92 -1.54
N LEU A 224 -0.16 9.97 -2.63
CA LEU A 224 -1.58 9.62 -2.57
C LEU A 224 -1.77 8.15 -2.18
N ALA A 225 -0.95 7.25 -2.74
CA ALA A 225 -1.02 5.83 -2.37
C ALA A 225 -0.62 5.58 -0.91
N ASP A 226 0.38 6.29 -0.39
CA ASP A 226 0.75 6.22 1.03
C ASP A 226 -0.37 6.75 1.92
N PHE A 227 -0.93 7.91 1.58
CA PHE A 227 -2.06 8.53 2.28
C PHE A 227 -3.22 7.55 2.40
N TYR A 228 -3.67 6.98 1.27
CA TYR A 228 -4.80 6.07 1.23
C TYR A 228 -4.49 4.71 1.88
N GLY A 229 -3.32 4.13 1.59
CA GLY A 229 -2.92 2.82 2.09
C GLY A 229 -2.62 2.77 3.58
N THR A 230 -2.38 3.93 4.20
CA THR A 230 -2.13 4.05 5.64
C THR A 230 -3.22 4.81 6.39
N TYR A 231 -4.23 5.36 5.68
CA TYR A 231 -5.38 5.99 6.31
C TYR A 231 -6.05 5.03 7.27
N THR A 232 -6.32 5.52 8.48
CA THR A 232 -7.12 4.80 9.46
C THR A 232 -8.23 5.71 9.91
N LEU A 233 -9.39 5.12 10.18
CA LEU A 233 -10.48 5.84 10.81
C LEU A 233 -10.05 6.46 12.15
N PRO A 234 -10.44 7.71 12.44
CA PRO A 234 -10.24 8.29 13.77
C PRO A 234 -10.96 7.42 14.81
N THR A 235 -10.31 7.14 15.94
CA THR A 235 -10.88 6.27 16.98
C THR A 235 -12.18 6.82 17.56
N SER A 236 -12.38 8.13 17.50
CA SER A 236 -13.62 8.81 17.88
C SER A 236 -14.82 8.47 16.99
N THR A 237 -14.60 8.00 15.76
CA THR A 237 -15.70 7.64 14.85
C THR A 237 -16.12 6.17 14.96
N PHE A 238 -15.40 5.33 15.71
CA PHE A 238 -15.65 3.88 15.78
C PHE A 238 -17.07 3.52 16.24
N ASN A 239 -17.71 4.35 17.08
CA ASN A 239 -19.10 4.10 17.51
C ASN A 239 -20.14 4.23 16.38
N ASN A 240 -19.74 4.78 15.22
CA ASN A 240 -20.59 4.90 14.02
C ASN A 240 -20.47 3.68 13.08
N TYR A 241 -19.77 2.63 13.52
CA TYR A 241 -19.48 1.43 12.74
C TYR A 241 -19.93 0.17 13.46
N VAL A 242 -20.31 -0.84 12.67
CA VAL A 242 -20.74 -2.15 13.20
C VAL A 242 -19.56 -3.01 13.65
N LEU A 243 -18.40 -2.90 12.98
CA LEU A 243 -17.22 -3.70 13.32
C LEU A 243 -16.54 -3.21 14.61
N SER A 244 -15.88 -4.13 15.31
CA SER A 244 -15.11 -3.78 16.51
C SER A 244 -13.96 -2.81 16.18
N SER A 245 -13.57 -2.00 17.16
CA SER A 245 -12.40 -1.09 17.05
C SER A 245 -11.12 -1.80 16.60
N LYS A 246 -10.87 -3.02 17.11
CA LYS A 246 -9.73 -3.86 16.73
C LYS A 246 -9.79 -4.26 15.25
N SER A 247 -10.99 -4.59 14.75
CA SER A 247 -11.18 -4.91 13.33
C SER A 247 -11.01 -3.67 12.46
N LEU A 248 -11.66 -2.56 12.81
CA LEU A 248 -11.59 -1.31 12.04
C LEU A 248 -10.17 -0.75 11.92
N ALA A 249 -9.32 -0.98 12.92
CA ALA A 249 -7.92 -0.56 12.89
C ALA A 249 -7.08 -1.22 11.77
N THR A 250 -7.58 -2.29 11.14
CA THR A 250 -6.91 -2.95 10.01
C THR A 250 -7.44 -2.50 8.64
N TYR A 251 -8.54 -1.73 8.62
CA TYR A 251 -9.15 -1.24 7.39
C TYR A 251 -8.52 0.10 6.95
N HIS A 252 -8.21 0.18 5.67
CA HIS A 252 -7.60 1.34 5.02
C HIS A 252 -8.29 1.65 3.68
N LEU A 253 -7.92 2.73 3.00
CA LEU A 253 -8.42 3.07 1.66
C LEU A 253 -7.59 2.36 0.57
N THR A 254 -7.36 1.06 0.75
CA THR A 254 -6.41 0.30 -0.07
C THR A 254 -6.87 0.18 -1.52
N SER A 255 -8.18 0.14 -1.79
CA SER A 255 -8.72 0.14 -3.16
C SER A 255 -8.34 1.40 -3.93
N GLU A 256 -8.46 2.57 -3.29
CA GLU A 256 -8.04 3.85 -3.84
C GLU A 256 -6.52 3.88 -4.07
N ALA A 257 -5.73 3.43 -3.10
CA ALA A 257 -4.26 3.36 -3.22
C ALA A 257 -3.79 2.47 -4.37
N ILE A 258 -4.37 1.27 -4.50
CA ILE A 258 -4.08 0.33 -5.60
C ILE A 258 -4.44 0.96 -6.94
N THR A 259 -5.62 1.60 -7.03
CA THR A 259 -6.08 2.24 -8.27
C THR A 259 -5.13 3.33 -8.73
N ILE A 260 -4.60 4.15 -7.81
CA ILE A 260 -3.60 5.19 -8.13
C ILE A 260 -2.34 4.58 -8.73
N LEU A 261 -1.76 3.55 -8.10
CA LEU A 261 -0.52 2.94 -8.58
C LEU A 261 -0.70 2.15 -9.88
N GLU A 262 -1.78 1.39 -10.01
CA GLU A 262 -2.09 0.67 -11.27
C GLU A 262 -2.30 1.63 -12.43
N THR A 263 -3.00 2.74 -12.21
CA THR A 263 -3.20 3.78 -13.23
C THR A 263 -1.87 4.43 -13.61
N THR A 264 -1.01 4.69 -12.63
CA THR A 264 0.33 5.25 -12.85
C THR A 264 1.19 4.33 -13.72
N ILE A 265 1.17 3.01 -13.48
CA ILE A 265 1.83 2.01 -14.32
C ILE A 265 1.25 2.04 -15.74
N LYS A 266 -0.07 2.04 -15.90
CA LYS A 266 -0.75 2.09 -17.22
C LYS A 266 -0.40 3.36 -18.02
N GLN A 267 -0.11 4.46 -17.33
CA GLN A 267 0.33 5.72 -17.93
C GLN A 267 1.84 5.78 -18.21
N GLY A 268 2.55 4.66 -18.11
CA GLY A 268 3.96 4.54 -18.49
C GLY A 268 4.95 5.02 -17.43
N GLN A 269 4.51 5.28 -16.19
CA GLN A 269 5.37 5.70 -15.08
C GLN A 269 5.82 4.50 -14.21
N ASN A 270 5.99 3.32 -14.82
CA ASN A 270 6.36 2.12 -14.08
C ASN A 270 7.79 2.20 -13.54
N SER A 271 8.01 1.77 -12.30
CA SER A 271 9.31 1.81 -11.62
C SER A 271 9.37 0.77 -10.50
N ALA A 272 10.59 0.42 -10.06
CA ALA A 272 10.78 -0.52 -8.97
C ALA A 272 10.02 -0.13 -7.69
N ILE A 273 10.05 1.16 -7.32
CA ILE A 273 9.37 1.66 -6.11
C ILE A 273 7.84 1.59 -6.23
N ILE A 274 7.27 1.81 -7.42
CA ILE A 274 5.81 1.69 -7.62
C ILE A 274 5.39 0.23 -7.56
N GLU A 275 6.08 -0.67 -8.26
CA GLU A 275 5.77 -2.11 -8.24
C GLU A 275 5.88 -2.66 -6.81
N ARG A 276 6.90 -2.25 -6.05
CA ARG A 276 7.06 -2.63 -4.63
C ARG A 276 5.92 -2.10 -3.77
N ASN A 277 5.57 -0.83 -3.91
CA ASN A 277 4.46 -0.25 -3.13
C ASN A 277 3.11 -0.90 -3.46
N LEU A 278 2.88 -1.23 -4.73
CA LEU A 278 1.68 -1.94 -5.17
C LEU A 278 1.65 -3.37 -4.63
N ALA A 279 2.79 -4.04 -4.58
CA ALA A 279 2.93 -5.35 -3.94
C ALA A 279 2.59 -5.30 -2.44
N ASP A 280 3.08 -4.29 -1.71
CA ASP A 280 2.72 -4.11 -0.29
C ASP A 280 1.21 -3.95 -0.12
N LEU A 281 0.55 -3.16 -0.97
CA LEU A 281 -0.89 -2.91 -0.88
C LEU A 281 -1.69 -4.19 -1.16
N TYR A 282 -1.26 -4.97 -2.15
CA TYR A 282 -1.85 -6.29 -2.41
C TYR A 282 -1.62 -7.26 -1.25
N TRP A 283 -0.43 -7.20 -0.63
CA TRP A 283 -0.10 -8.00 0.54
C TRP A 283 -0.98 -7.63 1.74
N GLN A 284 -1.19 -6.33 1.98
CA GLN A 284 -2.00 -5.78 3.06
C GLN A 284 -3.47 -6.25 3.02
N ILE A 285 -4.02 -6.53 1.84
CA ILE A 285 -5.38 -7.08 1.66
C ILE A 285 -5.41 -8.60 1.45
N GLY A 286 -4.26 -9.26 1.64
CA GLY A 286 -4.13 -10.72 1.62
C GLY A 286 -4.11 -11.36 0.22
N LEU A 287 -3.86 -10.61 -0.85
CA LEU A 287 -3.80 -11.15 -2.23
C LEU A 287 -2.37 -11.62 -2.56
N ALA A 288 -2.05 -12.84 -2.15
CA ALA A 288 -0.70 -13.36 -2.17
C ALA A 288 -0.06 -13.44 -3.57
N ASN A 289 -0.75 -13.98 -4.58
CA ASN A 289 -0.16 -14.09 -5.92
C ASN A 289 0.06 -12.73 -6.57
N LEU A 290 -0.85 -11.77 -6.37
CA LEU A 290 -0.68 -10.41 -6.90
C LEU A 290 0.49 -9.70 -6.21
N ALA A 291 0.60 -9.80 -4.89
CA ALA A 291 1.75 -9.28 -4.15
C ALA A 291 3.06 -9.88 -4.68
N THR A 292 3.14 -11.21 -4.79
CA THR A 292 4.32 -11.92 -5.34
C THR A 292 4.69 -11.42 -6.73
N ASN A 293 3.72 -11.33 -7.64
CA ASN A 293 3.96 -10.88 -9.01
C ASN A 293 4.52 -9.46 -9.06
N HIS A 294 3.99 -8.55 -8.26
CA HIS A 294 4.45 -7.16 -8.20
C HIS A 294 5.81 -7.02 -7.51
N TYR A 295 6.11 -7.78 -6.44
CA TYR A 295 7.45 -7.81 -5.85
C TYR A 295 8.50 -8.34 -6.83
N LEU A 296 8.19 -9.39 -7.58
CA LEU A 296 9.10 -9.93 -8.60
C LEU A 296 9.37 -8.90 -9.71
N LYS A 297 8.36 -8.14 -10.14
CA LYS A 297 8.54 -7.02 -11.08
C LYS A 297 9.41 -5.92 -10.49
N ALA A 298 9.21 -5.56 -9.22
CA ALA A 298 10.04 -4.56 -8.54
C ALA A 298 11.52 -4.97 -8.54
N ILE A 299 11.82 -6.22 -8.19
CA ILE A 299 13.18 -6.79 -8.22
C ILE A 299 13.75 -6.76 -9.65
N LYS A 300 12.93 -7.09 -10.66
CA LYS A 300 13.36 -7.05 -12.06
C LYS A 300 13.65 -5.63 -12.54
N LEU A 301 12.94 -4.62 -12.06
CA LEU A 301 13.20 -3.22 -12.42
C LEU A 301 14.39 -2.64 -11.66
N ALA A 302 14.67 -3.12 -10.44
CA ALA A 302 15.76 -2.66 -9.60
C ALA A 302 17.14 -3.18 -10.06
N GLN A 303 17.67 -2.56 -11.12
CA GLN A 303 18.91 -2.97 -11.78
C GLN A 303 20.12 -2.05 -11.53
N ILE A 304 19.93 -0.93 -10.82
CA ILE A 304 20.99 0.05 -10.55
C ILE A 304 21.32 0.12 -9.05
N PRO A 305 22.54 0.53 -8.66
CA PRO A 305 22.95 0.64 -7.26
C PRO A 305 22.01 1.49 -6.40
N GLU A 306 21.46 2.56 -6.97
CA GLU A 306 20.50 3.49 -6.34
C GLU A 306 19.18 2.83 -5.93
N GLN A 307 18.92 1.59 -6.36
CA GLN A 307 17.68 0.84 -6.13
C GLN A 307 17.94 -0.44 -5.32
N LEU A 308 19.13 -0.57 -4.73
CA LEU A 308 19.50 -1.72 -3.90
C LEU A 308 18.53 -1.89 -2.73
N GLU A 309 18.10 -0.79 -2.11
CA GLU A 309 17.14 -0.84 -1.02
C GLU A 309 15.76 -1.33 -1.49
N GLU A 310 15.23 -0.78 -2.58
CA GLU A 310 13.94 -1.18 -3.13
C GLU A 310 13.92 -2.66 -3.49
N LYS A 311 15.02 -3.16 -4.07
CA LYS A 311 15.22 -4.60 -4.34
C LYS A 311 15.19 -5.42 -3.05
N THR A 312 15.90 -4.96 -2.03
CA THR A 312 16.02 -5.65 -0.72
C THR A 312 14.66 -5.72 -0.02
N LEU A 313 13.90 -4.62 -0.01
CA LEU A 313 12.56 -4.55 0.55
C LEU A 313 11.59 -5.48 -0.19
N ALA A 314 11.65 -5.54 -1.52
CA ALA A 314 10.81 -6.45 -2.30
C ALA A 314 11.15 -7.93 -2.03
N GLN A 315 12.44 -8.26 -1.86
CA GLN A 315 12.87 -9.62 -1.46
C GLN A 315 12.39 -9.97 -0.06
N PHE A 316 12.42 -9.02 0.88
CA PHE A 316 11.89 -9.21 2.22
C PHE A 316 10.39 -9.47 2.19
N GLY A 317 9.63 -8.66 1.44
CA GLY A 317 8.18 -8.84 1.26
C GLY A 317 7.82 -10.20 0.63
N LEU A 318 8.61 -10.71 -0.33
CA LEU A 318 8.44 -12.08 -0.83
C LEU A 318 8.64 -13.12 0.26
N GLY A 319 9.65 -12.94 1.12
CA GLY A 319 9.87 -13.81 2.29
C GLY A 319 8.64 -13.84 3.20
N GLU A 320 8.02 -12.69 3.48
CA GLU A 320 6.79 -12.59 4.28
C GLU A 320 5.61 -13.31 3.62
N VAL A 321 5.41 -13.12 2.31
CA VAL A 321 4.34 -13.76 1.55
C VAL A 321 4.50 -15.29 1.60
N TYR A 322 5.67 -15.83 1.28
CA TYR A 322 5.90 -17.27 1.26
C TYR A 322 5.83 -17.89 2.65
N ALA A 323 6.33 -17.20 3.69
CA ALA A 323 6.21 -17.65 5.07
C ALA A 323 4.74 -17.80 5.48
N ALA A 324 3.90 -16.82 5.14
CA ALA A 324 2.48 -16.86 5.45
C ALA A 324 1.71 -17.92 4.64
N LEU A 325 2.18 -18.26 3.44
CA LEU A 325 1.65 -19.37 2.63
C LEU A 325 2.10 -20.75 3.15
N GLY A 326 3.02 -20.82 4.12
CA GLY A 326 3.60 -22.06 4.61
C GLY A 326 4.66 -22.67 3.69
N ASP A 327 5.09 -21.96 2.64
CA ASP A 327 6.20 -22.39 1.78
C ASP A 327 7.53 -21.95 2.41
N ASN A 328 7.95 -22.67 3.45
CA ASN A 328 9.15 -22.34 4.21
C ASN A 328 10.42 -22.37 3.34
N ASN A 329 10.46 -23.19 2.30
CA ASN A 329 11.61 -23.28 1.40
C ASN A 329 11.78 -21.98 0.61
N GLN A 330 10.71 -21.49 -0.03
CA GLN A 330 10.74 -20.21 -0.72
C GLN A 330 10.96 -19.06 0.26
N ALA A 331 10.33 -19.09 1.44
CA ALA A 331 10.50 -18.07 2.46
C ALA A 331 11.99 -17.93 2.87
N LYS A 332 12.66 -19.06 3.16
CA LYS A 332 14.11 -19.09 3.48
C LYS A 332 14.97 -18.53 2.34
N ILE A 333 14.65 -18.86 1.08
CA ILE A 333 15.38 -18.33 -0.09
C ILE A 333 15.25 -16.80 -0.17
N TRP A 334 14.03 -16.27 -0.09
CA TRP A 334 13.78 -14.83 -0.24
C TRP A 334 14.29 -14.02 0.93
N TYR A 335 14.11 -14.51 2.16
CA TYR A 335 14.73 -13.89 3.34
C TYR A 335 16.25 -13.91 3.27
N SER A 336 16.88 -14.99 2.79
CA SER A 336 18.35 -15.02 2.64
C SER A 336 18.85 -13.95 1.67
N LYS A 337 18.15 -13.76 0.54
CA LYS A 337 18.46 -12.67 -0.41
C LYS A 337 18.26 -11.28 0.21
N ALA A 338 17.17 -11.08 0.95
CA ALA A 338 16.93 -9.82 1.66
C ALA A 338 18.01 -9.54 2.70
N ARG A 339 18.46 -10.57 3.44
CA ARG A 339 19.57 -10.46 4.40
C ARG A 339 20.86 -10.02 3.73
N GLU A 340 21.22 -10.62 2.60
CA GLU A 340 22.39 -10.20 1.80
C GLU A 340 22.27 -8.73 1.38
N GLY A 341 21.08 -8.31 0.94
CA GLY A 341 20.77 -6.91 0.62
C GLY A 341 20.97 -5.97 1.82
N TYR A 342 20.44 -6.32 2.99
CA TYR A 342 20.62 -5.54 4.22
C TYR A 342 22.09 -5.44 4.63
N LEU A 343 22.87 -6.52 4.52
CA LEU A 343 24.32 -6.48 4.75
C LEU A 343 25.02 -5.55 3.76
N ALA A 344 24.65 -5.61 2.48
CA ALA A 344 25.20 -4.73 1.44
C ALA A 344 24.83 -3.25 1.67
N LEU A 345 23.68 -2.97 2.29
CA LEU A 345 23.27 -1.63 2.74
C LEU A 345 23.98 -1.17 4.02
N GLY A 346 24.65 -2.09 4.74
CA GLY A 346 25.26 -1.84 6.03
C GLY A 346 24.26 -1.86 7.20
N ASP A 347 23.06 -2.43 7.01
CA ASP A 347 22.02 -2.58 8.03
C ASP A 347 22.11 -3.95 8.72
N SER A 348 23.14 -4.10 9.57
CA SER A 348 23.36 -5.35 10.32
C SER A 348 22.21 -5.68 11.25
N ALA A 349 21.48 -4.68 11.76
CA ALA A 349 20.34 -4.89 12.65
C ALA A 349 19.20 -5.59 11.90
N ARG A 350 18.83 -5.11 10.71
CA ARG A 350 17.83 -5.78 9.85
C ARG A 350 18.32 -7.13 9.37
N ALA A 351 19.60 -7.26 8.98
CA ALA A 351 20.15 -8.55 8.59
C ALA A 351 20.02 -9.61 9.70
N ASN A 352 20.29 -9.24 10.96
CA ASN A 352 20.14 -10.13 12.12
C ASN A 352 18.68 -10.46 12.42
N PHE A 353 17.77 -9.48 12.30
CA PHE A 353 16.33 -9.74 12.43
C PHE A 353 15.85 -10.76 11.39
N VAL A 354 16.33 -10.68 10.15
CA VAL A 354 15.98 -11.66 9.10
C VAL A 354 16.50 -13.07 9.43
N ILE A 355 17.65 -13.21 10.10
CA ILE A 355 18.13 -14.51 10.58
C ILE A 355 17.11 -15.12 11.55
N GLN A 356 16.61 -14.34 12.51
CA GLN A 356 15.62 -14.81 13.47
C GLN A 356 14.34 -15.29 12.78
N LEU A 357 13.89 -14.57 11.74
CA LEU A 357 12.75 -15.02 10.93
C LEU A 357 13.04 -16.37 10.26
N ILE A 358 14.21 -16.52 9.62
CA ILE A 358 14.62 -17.77 8.97
C ILE A 358 14.66 -18.94 9.96
N GLU A 359 15.21 -18.73 11.16
CA GLU A 359 15.31 -19.74 12.21
C GLU A 359 13.95 -20.11 12.83
N SER A 360 12.99 -19.19 12.80
CA SER A 360 11.62 -19.43 13.28
C SER A 360 10.73 -20.20 12.30
N LEU A 361 11.16 -20.35 11.04
CA LEU A 361 10.40 -21.08 10.02
C LEU A 361 10.49 -22.59 10.26
N PRO A 362 9.35 -23.33 10.26
CA PRO A 362 9.32 -24.77 10.48
C PRO A 362 10.19 -25.60 9.54
#